data_AF-A0A833VZZ8-F1
#
_entry.id   AF-A0A833VZZ8-F1
#
_cell.length_a   1.000
_cell.length_b   1.000
_cell.length_c   1.000
_cell.angle_alpha   90.00
_cell.angle_beta   90.00
_cell.angle_gamma   90.00
#
_symmetry.space_group_name_H-M   'P 1'
#
loop_
_entity.id
_entity.type
_entity.pdbx_description
1 polymer ?
#
loop_
_entity_poly.entity_id
_entity_poly.type
_entity_poly.pdbx_seq_one_letter_code
_entity_poly.pdbx_strand_id
1 'polypeptide(L)'
;MVSDAAIAQTKLPAEQVRQTLTREYSTLRYRIEYGNYLANHLLHAVVALHELGASEQKIAEYAAHYTQKLEAEGSDHEDVVEHVATLVVLSDEEAQALLGKRQQYDALLAYYAQDVKQLGVDGAVCKHLPNLFSGLAGALLHGIIQLGYAYHIGGDRPVAEGLAYQHHCYLPFDEPEMPQSNEPLRQFTRQTVFEVADAVASNEFLRSEQDRLVAISPVKDLDIGWVQRGVNVFSGHPERSSPKAFALIWTQVNAFDFSNFDGSHALDMVMWLYVMLKHNDFIILHAATSAWSLQQLEHLLSPSDKAKAWRVWLHVALSALVTSQSRDFREEDICSPSDDLEARLAALPSWPQLREKALALPGFPDEHVYKMVQVAEEHANAKYNNVNSFLSTTERDFVARTAAITVITTPFKPLTHPPK
;
A
#
# COMPACT_ATOMS: atom_id res chain seq x y z
N MET A 1 15.23 -47.60 4.88
CA MET A 1 13.96 -46.90 5.05
C MET A 1 14.12 -45.93 6.20
N VAL A 2 14.50 -44.69 5.89
CA VAL A 2 14.48 -43.58 6.84
C VAL A 2 13.25 -42.78 6.44
N SER A 3 12.29 -42.65 7.34
CA SER A 3 11.05 -41.92 7.06
C SER A 3 11.36 -40.43 7.01
N ASP A 4 11.16 -39.82 5.85
CA ASP A 4 11.04 -38.37 5.69
C ASP A 4 9.77 -37.91 6.42
N ALA A 5 9.90 -37.72 7.74
CA ALA A 5 9.02 -36.84 8.46
C ALA A 5 9.47 -35.43 8.11
N ALA A 6 8.89 -34.87 7.05
CA ALA A 6 8.96 -33.44 6.78
C ALA A 6 8.56 -32.71 8.06
N ILE A 7 9.53 -32.13 8.76
CA ILE A 7 9.27 -31.23 9.87
C ILE A 7 8.52 -30.06 9.22
N ALA A 8 7.20 -30.06 9.37
CA ALA A 8 6.42 -28.87 9.08
C ALA A 8 7.00 -27.77 9.97
N GLN A 9 7.80 -26.88 9.38
CA GLN A 9 8.31 -25.71 10.09
C GLN A 9 7.08 -24.96 10.60
N THR A 10 6.89 -25.01 11.91
CA THR A 10 5.76 -24.36 12.55
C THR A 10 6.01 -22.86 12.44
N LYS A 11 5.08 -22.13 11.78
CA LYS A 11 5.13 -20.67 11.67
C LYS A 11 5.38 -20.07 13.05
N LEU A 12 6.27 -19.08 13.14
CA LEU A 12 6.58 -18.44 14.41
C LEU A 12 5.31 -17.88 15.06
N PRO A 13 5.20 -17.89 16.40
CA PRO A 13 4.09 -17.23 17.08
C PRO A 13 4.05 -15.74 16.73
N ALA A 14 2.89 -15.22 16.35
CA ALA A 14 2.73 -13.80 16.01
C ALA A 14 3.18 -12.87 17.15
N GLU A 15 2.98 -13.29 18.41
CA GLU A 15 3.45 -12.55 19.59
C GLU A 15 4.97 -12.41 19.63
N GLN A 16 5.73 -13.45 19.27
CA GLN A 16 7.19 -13.37 19.21
C GLN A 16 7.62 -12.34 18.14
N VAL A 17 7.00 -12.40 16.95
CA VAL A 17 7.30 -11.47 15.87
C VAL A 17 6.96 -10.02 16.25
N ARG A 18 5.81 -9.79 16.90
CA ARG A 18 5.43 -8.46 17.44
C ARG A 18 6.44 -7.91 18.42
N GLN A 19 6.93 -8.75 19.34
CA GLN A 19 7.92 -8.33 20.35
C GLN A 19 9.25 -7.95 19.69
N THR A 20 9.72 -8.72 18.71
CA THR A 20 10.91 -8.40 17.93
C THR A 20 10.72 -7.11 17.14
N LEU A 21 9.59 -6.97 16.42
CA LEU A 21 9.24 -5.75 15.69
C LEU A 21 9.32 -4.52 16.59
N THR A 22 8.70 -4.60 17.77
CA THR A 22 8.65 -3.50 18.75
C THR A 22 10.01 -3.14 19.33
N ARG A 23 10.85 -4.13 19.67
CA ARG A 23 12.10 -3.89 20.42
C ARG A 23 13.30 -3.61 19.53
N GLU A 24 13.32 -4.22 18.35
CA GLU A 24 14.51 -4.26 17.49
C GLU A 24 14.31 -3.49 16.19
N TYR A 25 13.09 -3.42 15.65
CA TYR A 25 12.86 -2.98 14.26
C TYR A 25 11.97 -1.75 14.11
N SER A 26 11.45 -1.22 15.21
CA SER A 26 10.49 -0.12 15.24
C SER A 26 11.15 1.26 15.17
N THR A 27 10.34 2.33 15.22
CA THR A 27 10.85 3.70 15.33
C THR A 27 11.61 4.02 16.60
N LEU A 28 11.63 3.10 17.58
CA LEU A 28 12.56 3.19 18.71
C LEU A 28 14.02 3.03 18.26
N ARG A 29 14.27 2.30 17.17
CA ARG A 29 15.62 1.94 16.69
C ARG A 29 16.00 2.60 15.38
N TYR A 30 15.03 2.84 14.50
CA TYR A 30 15.28 3.37 13.16
C TYR A 30 14.21 4.38 12.80
N ARG A 31 14.60 5.48 12.15
CA ARG A 31 13.62 6.46 11.67
C ARG A 31 12.56 5.82 10.77
N ILE A 32 11.35 6.37 10.81
CA ILE A 32 10.24 5.93 9.93
C ILE A 32 10.53 6.20 8.45
N GLU A 33 11.38 7.20 8.17
CA GLU A 33 11.95 7.51 6.86
C GLU A 33 13.46 7.65 6.95
N TYR A 34 14.18 7.27 5.88
CA TYR A 34 15.63 7.44 5.72
C TYR A 34 15.92 8.11 4.37
N GLY A 35 17.09 8.76 4.24
CA GLY A 35 17.41 9.52 3.02
C GLY A 35 16.35 10.57 2.70
N ASN A 36 15.80 11.20 3.74
CA ASN A 36 14.76 12.25 3.72
C ASN A 36 13.35 11.85 3.25
N TYR A 37 13.18 10.79 2.46
CA TYR A 37 11.86 10.44 1.90
C TYR A 37 11.60 8.95 1.67
N LEU A 38 12.60 8.09 1.87
CA LEU A 38 12.46 6.65 1.67
C LEU A 38 11.83 6.04 2.92
N ALA A 39 10.68 5.41 2.78
CA ALA A 39 10.00 4.77 3.91
C ALA A 39 10.81 3.56 4.42
N ASN A 40 10.85 3.39 5.73
CA ASN A 40 11.36 2.18 6.34
C ASN A 40 10.37 1.02 6.11
N HIS A 41 10.83 -0.05 5.44
CA HIS A 41 9.97 -1.20 5.09
C HIS A 41 10.06 -2.39 6.02
N LEU A 42 10.84 -2.26 7.09
CA LEU A 42 11.19 -3.41 7.91
C LEU A 42 9.95 -4.08 8.52
N LEU A 43 8.97 -3.30 8.98
CA LEU A 43 7.72 -3.83 9.53
C LEU A 43 6.97 -4.70 8.52
N HIS A 44 6.63 -4.16 7.35
CA HIS A 44 5.80 -4.88 6.39
C HIS A 44 6.54 -6.03 5.71
N ALA A 45 7.87 -5.92 5.52
CA ALA A 45 8.68 -7.02 5.02
C ALA A 45 8.74 -8.19 6.02
N VAL A 46 8.95 -7.91 7.31
CA VAL A 46 8.99 -8.94 8.36
C VAL A 46 7.63 -9.61 8.53
N VAL A 47 6.53 -8.84 8.51
CA VAL A 47 5.17 -9.41 8.58
C VAL A 47 4.89 -10.27 7.35
N ALA A 48 5.22 -9.81 6.14
CA ALA A 48 5.03 -10.63 4.93
C ALA A 48 5.86 -11.93 4.97
N LEU A 49 7.13 -11.88 5.39
CA LEU A 49 7.96 -13.07 5.58
C LEU A 49 7.36 -14.03 6.61
N HIS A 50 6.88 -13.50 7.74
CA HIS A 50 6.22 -14.29 8.77
C HIS A 50 4.96 -14.98 8.25
N GLU A 51 4.11 -14.26 7.53
CA GLU A 51 2.89 -14.80 6.91
C GLU A 51 3.18 -15.89 5.88
N LEU A 52 4.26 -15.75 5.10
CA LEU A 52 4.74 -16.79 4.19
C LEU A 52 5.35 -18.00 4.92
N GLY A 53 5.54 -17.94 6.24
CA GLY A 53 6.10 -19.02 7.05
C GLY A 53 7.63 -19.06 7.06
N ALA A 54 8.30 -17.92 6.85
CA ALA A 54 9.75 -17.82 6.96
C ALA A 54 10.23 -18.26 8.36
N SER A 55 11.41 -18.88 8.41
CA SER A 55 12.07 -19.20 9.68
C SER A 55 12.55 -17.94 10.39
N GLU A 56 12.76 -18.04 11.70
CA GLU A 56 13.35 -16.95 12.51
C GLU A 56 14.69 -16.49 11.94
N GLN A 57 15.52 -17.45 11.50
CA GLN A 57 16.80 -17.16 10.87
C GLN A 57 16.62 -16.33 9.59
N LYS A 58 15.68 -16.68 8.69
CA LYS A 58 15.45 -15.93 7.44
C LYS A 58 14.97 -14.51 7.72
N ILE A 59 14.09 -14.33 8.70
CA ILE A 59 13.62 -13.01 9.14
C ILE A 59 14.78 -12.18 9.70
N ALA A 60 15.59 -12.76 10.59
CA ALA A 60 16.73 -12.08 11.20
C ALA A 60 17.81 -11.72 10.17
N GLU A 61 18.12 -12.61 9.23
CA GLU A 61 19.06 -12.34 8.12
C GLU A 61 18.56 -11.21 7.23
N TYR A 62 17.28 -11.23 6.87
CA TYR A 62 16.67 -10.14 6.09
C TYR A 62 16.74 -8.81 6.84
N ALA A 63 16.38 -8.79 8.12
CA ALA A 63 16.43 -7.58 8.95
C ALA A 63 17.85 -7.04 9.10
N ALA A 64 18.84 -7.91 9.34
CA ALA A 64 20.24 -7.53 9.45
C ALA A 64 20.80 -6.96 8.14
N HIS A 65 20.30 -7.40 6.98
CA HIS A 65 20.64 -6.80 5.69
C HIS A 65 19.93 -5.46 5.48
N TYR A 66 18.62 -5.43 5.66
CA TYR A 66 17.79 -4.25 5.38
C TYR A 66 18.14 -3.06 6.28
N THR A 67 18.49 -3.30 7.53
CA THR A 67 18.86 -2.24 8.50
C THR A 67 20.16 -1.51 8.14
N GLN A 68 21.00 -2.05 7.23
CA GLN A 68 22.25 -1.41 6.82
C GLN A 68 22.05 -0.08 6.07
N LYS A 69 20.88 0.12 5.45
CA LYS A 69 20.54 1.36 4.73
C LYS A 69 19.68 2.32 5.55
N LEU A 70 19.22 1.90 6.73
CA LEU A 70 18.34 2.71 7.58
C LEU A 70 19.12 3.73 8.40
N GLU A 71 18.46 4.82 8.74
CA GLU A 71 18.97 5.79 9.71
C GLU A 71 18.57 5.31 11.12
N ALA A 72 19.57 4.91 11.90
CA ALA A 72 19.38 4.48 13.28
C ALA A 72 19.15 5.68 14.21
N GLU A 73 18.30 5.48 15.22
CA GLU A 73 18.12 6.44 16.30
C GLU A 73 19.30 6.40 17.29
N GLY A 74 19.51 7.52 17.98
CA GLY A 74 20.54 7.65 19.01
C GLY A 74 20.33 6.68 20.17
N SER A 75 21.40 6.31 20.87
CA SER A 75 21.30 5.44 22.06
C SER A 75 20.52 6.07 23.22
N ASP A 76 20.37 7.40 23.19
CA ASP A 76 19.63 8.25 24.11
C ASP A 76 18.24 8.63 23.61
N HIS A 77 17.79 8.07 22.48
CA HIS A 77 16.44 8.30 21.96
C HIS A 77 15.38 7.84 22.97
N GLU A 78 14.49 8.75 23.33
CA GLU A 78 13.46 8.52 24.33
C GLU A 78 12.36 7.62 23.78
N ASP A 79 11.93 6.65 24.59
CA ASP A 79 10.77 5.83 24.24
C ASP A 79 9.46 6.56 24.56
N VAL A 80 9.01 7.40 23.63
CA VAL A 80 7.80 8.22 23.79
C VAL A 80 6.50 7.41 23.88
N VAL A 81 6.50 6.16 23.43
CA VAL A 81 5.32 5.27 23.51
C VAL A 81 5.21 4.65 24.90
N GLU A 82 6.34 4.14 25.44
CA GLU A 82 6.36 3.56 26.79
C GLU A 82 6.10 4.63 27.86
N HIS A 83 6.68 5.83 27.68
CA HIS A 83 6.60 6.94 28.63
C HIS A 83 5.42 7.91 28.38
N VAL A 84 4.48 7.58 27.50
CA VAL A 84 3.37 8.47 27.10
C VAL A 84 2.53 9.01 28.27
N ALA A 85 2.43 8.27 29.39
CA ALA A 85 1.65 8.69 30.55
C ALA A 85 2.26 9.88 31.32
N THR A 86 3.55 10.17 31.11
CA THR A 86 4.28 11.25 31.79
C THR A 86 4.68 12.39 30.85
N LEU A 87 4.44 12.24 29.55
CA LEU A 87 4.77 13.24 28.54
C LEU A 87 3.67 14.29 28.41
N VAL A 88 4.07 15.51 28.05
CA VAL A 88 3.15 16.51 27.52
C VAL A 88 2.88 16.15 26.07
N VAL A 89 1.67 15.67 25.80
CA VAL A 89 1.21 15.25 24.49
C VAL A 89 0.56 16.45 23.78
N LEU A 90 0.67 16.49 22.45
CA LEU A 90 0.04 17.51 21.60
C LEU A 90 -1.47 17.57 21.84
N SER A 91 -2.06 18.76 21.74
CA SER A 91 -3.51 18.90 21.55
C SER A 91 -3.93 18.48 20.13
N ASP A 92 -5.23 18.27 19.91
CA ASP A 92 -5.78 18.00 18.58
C ASP A 92 -5.43 19.12 17.57
N GLU A 93 -5.46 20.39 18.01
CA GLU A 93 -5.09 21.54 17.17
C GLU A 93 -3.60 21.59 16.85
N GLU A 94 -2.74 21.27 17.82
CA GLU A 94 -1.29 21.21 17.64
C GLU A 94 -0.91 20.06 16.70
N ALA A 95 -1.52 18.89 16.88
CA ALA A 95 -1.38 17.76 15.97
C ALA A 95 -1.85 18.16 14.56
N GLN A 96 -3.06 18.72 14.42
CA GLN A 96 -3.58 19.15 13.12
C GLN A 96 -2.67 20.19 12.43
N ALA A 97 -2.00 21.05 13.19
CA ALA A 97 -1.04 21.99 12.66
C ALA A 97 0.23 21.33 12.09
N LEU A 98 0.51 20.06 12.38
CA LEU A 98 1.64 19.29 11.84
C LEU A 98 1.28 18.43 10.63
N LEU A 99 0.01 18.36 10.24
CA LEU A 99 -0.49 17.47 9.18
C LEU A 99 0.28 17.65 7.87
N GLY A 100 0.93 16.57 7.42
CA GLY A 100 1.71 16.55 6.18
C GLY A 100 2.99 17.38 6.16
N LYS A 101 3.37 18.01 7.29
CA LYS A 101 4.58 18.86 7.38
C LYS A 101 5.87 18.08 7.50
N ARG A 102 5.80 16.76 7.75
CA ARG A 102 6.94 15.88 8.01
C ARG A 102 7.87 16.40 9.11
N GLN A 103 7.29 16.83 10.22
CA GLN A 103 8.00 17.39 11.37
C GLN A 103 7.53 16.73 12.67
N GLN A 104 8.37 16.79 13.71
CA GLN A 104 8.04 16.36 15.07
C GLN A 104 7.39 14.97 15.16
N TYR A 105 8.00 13.98 14.49
CA TYR A 105 7.45 12.62 14.43
C TYR A 105 7.20 12.02 15.82
N ASP A 106 8.12 12.17 16.77
CA ASP A 106 7.96 11.62 18.12
C ASP A 106 6.81 12.26 18.90
N ALA A 107 6.54 13.54 18.67
CA ALA A 107 5.39 14.22 19.29
C ALA A 107 4.06 13.70 18.71
N LEU A 108 4.01 13.45 17.40
CA LEU A 108 2.87 12.78 16.76
C LEU A 108 2.73 11.33 17.25
N LEU A 109 3.84 10.60 17.40
CA LEU A 109 3.84 9.24 17.92
C LEU A 109 3.30 9.19 19.35
N ALA A 110 3.74 10.10 20.23
CA ALA A 110 3.21 10.22 21.59
C ALA A 110 1.70 10.52 21.58
N TYR A 111 1.23 11.40 20.69
CA TYR A 111 -0.18 11.70 20.50
C TYR A 111 -1.01 10.47 20.14
N TYR A 112 -0.59 9.71 19.13
CA TYR A 112 -1.31 8.49 18.75
C TYR A 112 -1.17 7.37 19.77
N ALA A 113 0.00 7.22 20.41
CA ALA A 113 0.20 6.23 21.48
C ALA A 113 -0.70 6.48 22.68
N GLN A 114 -0.99 7.74 23.00
CA GLN A 114 -1.92 8.09 24.08
C GLN A 114 -3.32 7.56 23.78
N ASP A 115 -3.82 7.80 22.57
CA ASP A 115 -5.14 7.33 22.16
C ASP A 115 -5.20 5.80 22.05
N VAL A 116 -4.16 5.14 21.53
CA VAL A 116 -4.08 3.68 21.49
C VAL A 116 -4.15 3.11 22.92
N LYS A 117 -3.45 3.72 23.88
CA LYS A 117 -3.48 3.29 25.28
C LYS A 117 -4.84 3.51 25.96
N GLN A 118 -5.55 4.57 25.60
CA GLN A 118 -6.84 4.93 26.20
C GLN A 118 -8.03 4.18 25.57
N LEU A 119 -8.02 4.04 24.25
CA LEU A 119 -9.15 3.55 23.46
C LEU A 119 -8.94 2.11 22.95
N GLY A 120 -7.72 1.58 23.07
CA GLY A 120 -7.28 0.39 22.35
C GLY A 120 -7.00 0.68 20.88
N VAL A 121 -6.41 -0.30 20.20
CA VAL A 121 -6.06 -0.23 18.77
C VAL A 121 -7.27 0.13 17.90
N ASP A 122 -8.38 -0.63 18.01
CA ASP A 122 -9.59 -0.37 17.20
C ASP A 122 -10.16 1.02 17.47
N GLY A 123 -10.24 1.42 18.75
CA GLY A 123 -10.78 2.72 19.14
C GLY A 123 -9.97 3.89 18.60
N ALA A 124 -8.63 3.78 18.64
CA ALA A 124 -7.74 4.80 18.09
C ALA A 124 -7.84 4.90 16.56
N VAL A 125 -7.87 3.75 15.85
CA VAL A 125 -8.04 3.74 14.40
C VAL A 125 -9.41 4.30 13.99
N CYS A 126 -10.50 3.88 14.66
CA CYS A 126 -11.85 4.42 14.45
C CYS A 126 -11.89 5.94 14.65
N LYS A 127 -11.19 6.48 15.66
CA LYS A 127 -11.12 7.91 15.94
C LYS A 127 -10.40 8.69 14.83
N HIS A 128 -9.29 8.16 14.33
CA HIS A 128 -8.33 8.94 13.54
C HIS A 128 -8.35 8.68 12.03
N LEU A 129 -8.54 7.44 11.61
CA LEU A 129 -8.49 7.08 10.19
C LEU A 129 -9.47 7.89 9.30
N PRO A 130 -10.70 8.22 9.75
CA PRO A 130 -11.61 9.08 8.99
C PRO A 130 -11.05 10.47 8.65
N ASN A 131 -10.12 11.00 9.45
CA ASN A 131 -9.49 12.30 9.20
C ASN A 131 -8.17 12.18 8.42
N LEU A 132 -7.70 10.95 8.18
CA LEU A 132 -6.39 10.67 7.58
C LEU A 132 -6.48 10.01 6.21
N PHE A 133 -7.61 9.41 5.82
CA PHE A 133 -7.74 8.73 4.52
C PHE A 133 -7.65 9.70 3.34
N SER A 134 -7.95 10.99 3.52
CA SER A 134 -7.71 11.98 2.46
C SER A 134 -6.21 12.18 2.20
N GLY A 135 -5.35 11.72 3.10
CA GLY A 135 -3.89 11.82 3.01
C GLY A 135 -3.18 10.61 2.41
N LEU A 136 -3.90 9.60 1.92
CA LEU A 136 -3.33 8.28 1.54
C LEU A 136 -2.18 8.37 0.54
N ALA A 137 -2.11 9.40 -0.30
CA ALA A 137 -1.01 9.58 -1.25
C ALA A 137 0.35 9.88 -0.61
N GLY A 138 0.36 10.24 0.68
CA GLY A 138 1.54 10.53 1.46
C GLY A 138 2.61 9.46 1.32
N ALA A 139 3.84 9.90 1.02
CA ALA A 139 4.97 9.02 0.78
C ALA A 139 4.68 7.88 -0.23
N LEU A 140 3.78 8.05 -1.21
CA LEU A 140 3.33 6.98 -2.11
C LEU A 140 2.67 5.81 -1.32
N LEU A 141 1.60 6.09 -0.57
CA LEU A 141 0.79 5.10 0.16
C LEU A 141 1.48 4.40 1.35
N HIS A 142 2.72 4.78 1.70
CA HIS A 142 3.44 4.08 2.76
C HIS A 142 2.81 4.25 4.15
N GLY A 143 2.13 5.37 4.42
CA GLY A 143 1.42 5.55 5.70
C GLY A 143 0.34 4.49 5.93
N ILE A 144 -0.53 4.26 4.93
CA ILE A 144 -1.57 3.21 5.03
C ILE A 144 -0.99 1.81 4.96
N ILE A 145 0.07 1.59 4.18
CA ILE A 145 0.77 0.29 4.15
C ILE A 145 1.32 -0.04 5.53
N GLN A 146 2.02 0.90 6.17
CA GLN A 146 2.54 0.75 7.52
C GLN A 146 1.41 0.43 8.51
N LEU A 147 0.32 1.19 8.48
CA LEU A 147 -0.80 1.01 9.39
C LEU A 147 -1.53 -0.32 9.19
N GLY A 148 -1.79 -0.75 7.95
CA GLY A 148 -2.49 -2.01 7.68
C GLY A 148 -1.68 -3.23 8.12
N TYR A 149 -0.39 -3.27 7.81
CA TYR A 149 0.49 -4.34 8.29
C TYR A 149 0.64 -4.32 9.82
N ALA A 150 0.72 -3.14 10.43
CA ALA A 150 0.76 -2.98 11.89
C ALA A 150 -0.51 -3.47 12.57
N TYR A 151 -1.68 -3.14 12.01
CA TYR A 151 -2.97 -3.60 12.51
C TYR A 151 -3.12 -5.12 12.38
N HIS A 152 -2.73 -5.67 11.22
CA HIS A 152 -2.79 -7.12 10.94
C HIS A 152 -1.96 -7.94 11.92
N ILE A 153 -0.69 -7.57 12.13
CA ILE A 153 0.18 -8.28 13.09
C ILE A 153 -0.23 -7.98 14.54
N GLY A 154 -0.81 -6.80 14.77
CA GLY A 154 -1.25 -6.29 16.06
C GLY A 154 -0.14 -5.62 16.88
N GLY A 155 -0.54 -4.98 17.98
CA GLY A 155 0.35 -4.35 18.95
C GLY A 155 0.26 -2.83 18.98
N ASP A 156 0.32 -2.27 20.19
CA ASP A 156 0.05 -0.86 20.43
C ASP A 156 1.04 0.07 19.72
N ARG A 157 2.35 -0.22 19.85
CA ARG A 157 3.40 0.59 19.21
C ARG A 157 3.30 0.58 17.68
N PRO A 158 3.30 -0.57 16.98
CA PRO A 158 3.18 -0.59 15.53
C PRO A 158 2.00 0.22 15.00
N VAL A 159 0.84 0.14 15.65
CA VAL A 159 -0.36 0.88 15.24
C VAL A 159 -0.19 2.38 15.47
N ALA A 160 0.37 2.78 16.62
CA ALA A 160 0.68 4.20 16.88
C ALA A 160 1.69 4.76 15.86
N GLU A 161 2.72 4.00 15.51
CA GLU A 161 3.70 4.35 14.47
C GLU A 161 3.04 4.51 13.09
N GLY A 162 2.10 3.62 12.74
CA GLY A 162 1.34 3.68 11.49
C GLY A 162 0.43 4.92 11.39
N LEU A 163 -0.31 5.23 12.45
CA LEU A 163 -1.15 6.44 12.53
C LEU A 163 -0.29 7.71 12.46
N ALA A 164 0.79 7.75 13.25
CA ALA A 164 1.75 8.85 13.24
C ALA A 164 2.37 9.04 11.86
N TYR A 165 2.69 7.94 11.15
CA TYR A 165 3.28 8.03 9.83
C TYR A 165 2.30 8.55 8.78
N GLN A 166 1.07 8.03 8.77
CA GLN A 166 0.01 8.52 7.89
C GLN A 166 -0.26 10.03 8.09
N HIS A 167 -0.23 10.50 9.34
CA HIS A 167 -0.30 11.93 9.66
C HIS A 167 0.94 12.69 9.13
N HIS A 168 2.12 12.19 9.45
CA HIS A 168 3.41 12.82 9.15
C HIS A 168 3.60 13.03 7.64
N CYS A 169 3.27 12.03 6.83
CA CYS A 169 3.43 12.08 5.38
C CYS A 169 2.19 12.57 4.61
N TYR A 170 1.10 12.94 5.30
CA TYR A 170 -0.19 13.29 4.70
C TYR A 170 -0.06 14.18 3.46
N LEU A 171 -0.68 13.78 2.35
CA LEU A 171 -0.77 14.55 1.12
C LEU A 171 -2.26 14.60 0.71
N PRO A 172 -2.91 15.78 0.71
CA PRO A 172 -4.35 15.90 0.52
C PRO A 172 -4.80 15.41 -0.85
N PHE A 173 -5.83 14.57 -0.86
CA PHE A 173 -6.54 14.06 -2.02
C PHE A 173 -8.05 14.14 -1.78
N ASP A 174 -8.51 15.16 -1.03
CA ASP A 174 -9.93 15.39 -0.82
C ASP A 174 -10.69 15.54 -2.14
N GLU A 175 -11.87 14.94 -2.22
CA GLU A 175 -12.72 15.10 -3.39
C GLU A 175 -13.15 16.58 -3.53
N PRO A 176 -12.89 17.22 -4.69
CA PRO A 176 -13.34 18.58 -4.91
C PRO A 176 -14.87 18.65 -5.05
N GLU A 177 -15.43 19.84 -4.85
CA GLU A 177 -16.82 20.09 -5.25
C GLU A 177 -16.94 19.93 -6.77
N MET A 178 -17.76 18.99 -7.22
CA MET A 178 -17.95 18.67 -8.64
C MET A 178 -19.41 18.89 -9.06
N PRO A 179 -19.66 19.27 -10.32
CA PRO A 179 -21.01 19.37 -10.85
C PRO A 179 -21.73 18.02 -10.74
N GLN A 180 -23.03 18.05 -10.40
CA GLN A 180 -23.84 16.85 -10.46
C GLN A 180 -23.91 16.33 -11.89
N SER A 181 -23.51 15.07 -12.08
CA SER A 181 -23.70 14.34 -13.33
C SER A 181 -25.06 13.65 -13.31
N ASN A 182 -25.79 13.74 -14.42
CA ASN A 182 -27.01 12.98 -14.65
C ASN A 182 -26.73 11.63 -15.34
N GLU A 183 -25.47 11.36 -15.71
CA GLU A 183 -25.07 10.08 -16.30
C GLU A 183 -25.14 8.96 -15.24
N PRO A 184 -25.57 7.75 -15.62
CA PRO A 184 -25.57 6.62 -14.69
C PRO A 184 -24.13 6.24 -14.29
N LEU A 185 -23.95 5.91 -13.02
CA LEU A 185 -22.66 5.43 -12.51
C LEU A 185 -22.29 4.10 -13.17
N ARG A 186 -21.03 4.00 -13.59
CA ARG A 186 -20.43 2.81 -14.20
C ARG A 186 -20.13 1.77 -13.13
N GLN A 187 -20.30 0.50 -13.48
CA GLN A 187 -19.86 -0.61 -12.65
C GLN A 187 -18.38 -0.92 -12.90
N PHE A 188 -17.71 -1.46 -11.89
CA PHE A 188 -16.34 -1.95 -12.00
C PHE A 188 -16.32 -3.29 -12.74
N THR A 189 -15.92 -3.27 -14.01
CA THR A 189 -15.69 -4.47 -14.83
C THR A 189 -14.29 -4.40 -15.43
N ARG A 190 -13.73 -5.52 -15.88
CA ARG A 190 -12.41 -5.54 -16.54
C ARG A 190 -12.33 -4.55 -17.69
N GLN A 191 -13.39 -4.43 -18.49
CA GLN A 191 -13.48 -3.47 -19.58
C GLN A 191 -13.45 -2.01 -19.06
N THR A 192 -14.32 -1.65 -18.12
CA THR A 192 -14.43 -0.26 -17.65
C THR A 192 -13.19 0.20 -16.91
N VAL A 193 -12.56 -0.71 -16.15
CA VAL A 193 -11.27 -0.47 -15.48
C VAL A 193 -10.14 -0.29 -16.51
N PHE A 194 -10.05 -1.15 -17.53
CA PHE A 194 -9.04 -1.01 -18.57
C PHE A 194 -9.15 0.32 -19.32
N GLU A 195 -10.38 0.69 -19.71
CA GLU A 195 -10.64 1.96 -20.39
C GLU A 195 -10.16 3.16 -19.57
N VAL A 196 -10.36 3.15 -18.24
CA VAL A 196 -9.90 4.23 -17.37
C VAL A 196 -8.39 4.20 -17.16
N ALA A 197 -7.81 3.02 -16.94
CA ALA A 197 -6.36 2.86 -16.81
C ALA A 197 -5.63 3.34 -18.08
N ASP A 198 -6.10 2.95 -19.26
CA ASP A 198 -5.57 3.44 -20.53
C ASP A 198 -5.84 4.94 -20.71
N ALA A 199 -7.07 5.41 -20.44
CA ALA A 199 -7.41 6.82 -20.60
C ALA A 199 -6.51 7.75 -19.77
N VAL A 200 -6.17 7.38 -18.53
CA VAL A 200 -5.25 8.18 -17.70
C VAL A 200 -3.80 8.00 -18.13
N ALA A 201 -3.34 6.75 -18.34
CA ALA A 201 -1.95 6.47 -18.70
C ALA A 201 -1.57 7.05 -20.07
N SER A 202 -2.53 7.09 -21.00
CA SER A 202 -2.41 7.60 -22.37
C SER A 202 -2.78 9.09 -22.50
N ASN A 203 -3.25 9.77 -21.44
CA ASN A 203 -3.57 11.19 -21.45
C ASN A 203 -2.33 12.12 -21.63
N GLU A 204 -2.28 12.85 -22.75
CA GLU A 204 -1.17 13.78 -23.03
C GLU A 204 -1.14 15.01 -22.13
N PHE A 205 -2.31 15.52 -21.73
CA PHE A 205 -2.40 16.66 -20.83
C PHE A 205 -1.86 16.30 -19.44
N LEU A 206 -2.26 15.17 -18.86
CA LEU A 206 -1.78 14.76 -17.53
C LEU A 206 -0.25 14.63 -17.50
N ARG A 207 0.35 14.01 -18.53
CA ARG A 207 1.81 13.86 -18.62
C ARG A 207 2.53 15.19 -18.81
N SER A 208 2.11 15.98 -19.79
CA SER A 208 2.73 17.28 -20.07
C SER A 208 2.64 18.21 -18.85
N GLU A 209 1.52 18.15 -18.13
CA GLU A 209 1.31 18.94 -16.92
C GLU A 209 2.16 18.45 -15.75
N GLN A 210 2.30 17.13 -15.59
CA GLN A 210 3.26 16.54 -14.64
C GLN A 210 4.67 17.02 -14.96
N ASP A 211 5.15 16.82 -16.19
CA ASP A 211 6.50 17.18 -16.63
C ASP A 211 6.78 18.67 -16.42
N ARG A 212 5.80 19.53 -16.74
CA ARG A 212 5.88 20.98 -16.51
C ARG A 212 6.05 21.30 -15.02
N LEU A 213 5.22 20.73 -14.15
CA LEU A 213 5.20 21.07 -12.73
C LEU A 213 6.39 20.47 -11.97
N VAL A 214 6.80 19.23 -12.25
CA VAL A 214 7.99 18.64 -11.61
C VAL A 214 9.29 19.37 -11.97
N ALA A 215 9.30 20.11 -13.08
CA ALA A 215 10.44 20.91 -13.53
C ALA A 215 10.52 22.32 -12.91
N ILE A 216 9.52 22.76 -12.12
CA ILE A 216 9.48 24.10 -11.52
C ILE A 216 9.22 24.06 -10.01
N SER A 217 9.59 25.14 -9.32
CA SER A 217 9.28 25.34 -7.90
C SER A 217 7.77 25.52 -7.67
N PRO A 218 7.22 25.04 -6.55
CA PRO A 218 7.93 24.40 -5.43
C PRO A 218 8.20 22.89 -5.63
N VAL A 219 7.60 22.22 -6.61
CA VAL A 219 7.69 20.74 -6.75
C VAL A 219 9.11 20.26 -7.04
N LYS A 220 9.86 20.99 -7.88
CA LYS A 220 11.26 20.69 -8.19
C LYS A 220 12.16 20.67 -6.95
N ASP A 221 11.86 21.55 -5.98
CA ASP A 221 12.68 21.79 -4.81
C ASP A 221 12.34 20.83 -3.65
N LEU A 222 11.32 19.97 -3.81
CA LEU A 222 11.00 18.94 -2.84
C LEU A 222 12.12 17.90 -2.79
N ASP A 223 12.65 17.66 -1.60
CA ASP A 223 13.66 16.63 -1.36
C ASP A 223 13.03 15.24 -1.23
N ILE A 224 12.33 14.83 -2.29
CA ILE A 224 11.60 13.56 -2.42
C ILE A 224 11.84 12.94 -3.79
N GLY A 225 11.62 11.61 -3.88
CA GLY A 225 11.74 10.85 -5.11
C GLY A 225 10.81 11.33 -6.23
N TRP A 226 11.22 11.08 -7.48
CA TRP A 226 10.51 11.58 -8.66
C TRP A 226 9.04 11.13 -8.73
N VAL A 227 8.75 9.88 -8.32
CA VAL A 227 7.37 9.37 -8.29
C VAL A 227 6.54 10.18 -7.29
N GLN A 228 7.06 10.44 -6.09
CA GLN A 228 6.36 11.23 -5.09
C GLN A 228 6.12 12.67 -5.57
N ARG A 229 7.04 13.24 -6.36
CA ARG A 229 6.84 14.55 -7.04
C ARG A 229 5.69 14.48 -8.05
N GLY A 230 5.62 13.43 -8.87
CA GLY A 230 4.51 13.22 -9.80
C GLY A 230 3.16 13.12 -9.11
N VAL A 231 3.07 12.34 -8.03
CA VAL A 231 1.85 12.24 -7.21
C VAL A 231 1.49 13.58 -6.54
N ASN A 232 2.47 14.40 -6.14
CA ASN A 232 2.21 15.76 -5.65
C ASN A 232 1.51 16.64 -6.70
N VAL A 233 1.86 16.51 -7.98
CA VAL A 233 1.20 17.26 -9.07
C VAL A 233 -0.29 16.93 -9.16
N PHE A 234 -0.65 15.67 -8.91
CA PHE A 234 -2.02 15.19 -8.94
C PHE A 234 -2.69 15.17 -7.57
N SER A 235 -2.23 16.00 -6.62
CA SER A 235 -2.83 16.12 -5.29
C SER A 235 -3.77 17.32 -5.19
N GLY A 236 -4.42 17.50 -4.04
CA GLY A 236 -5.13 18.70 -3.63
C GLY A 236 -4.23 19.76 -2.98
N HIS A 237 -2.89 19.61 -3.01
CA HIS A 237 -1.99 20.56 -2.35
C HIS A 237 -2.03 21.95 -3.03
N PRO A 238 -2.23 23.05 -2.29
CA PRO A 238 -2.53 24.36 -2.87
C PRO A 238 -1.42 24.93 -3.77
N GLU A 239 -0.16 24.64 -3.44
CA GLU A 239 1.00 25.22 -4.14
C GLU A 239 1.72 24.26 -5.10
N ARG A 240 1.42 22.94 -5.02
CA ARG A 240 2.20 21.88 -5.69
C ARG A 240 1.41 21.15 -6.76
N SER A 241 0.09 21.32 -6.77
CA SER A 241 -0.82 20.58 -7.65
C SER A 241 -1.11 21.30 -8.96
N SER A 242 -1.64 20.55 -9.92
CA SER A 242 -2.46 21.09 -11.01
C SER A 242 -3.93 20.82 -10.70
N PRO A 243 -4.73 21.85 -10.31
CA PRO A 243 -6.16 21.67 -10.03
C PRO A 243 -6.93 21.03 -11.19
N LYS A 244 -6.53 21.34 -12.43
CA LYS A 244 -7.15 20.79 -13.64
C LYS A 244 -6.82 19.30 -13.82
N ALA A 245 -5.57 18.89 -13.59
CA ALA A 245 -5.19 17.48 -13.66
C ALA A 245 -5.84 16.67 -12.53
N PHE A 246 -5.86 17.23 -11.31
CA PHE A 246 -6.52 16.65 -10.15
C PHE A 246 -8.01 16.40 -10.39
N ALA A 247 -8.74 17.41 -10.89
CA ALA A 247 -10.15 17.30 -11.22
C ALA A 247 -10.43 16.33 -12.38
N LEU A 248 -9.51 16.20 -13.34
CA LEU A 248 -9.64 15.26 -14.46
C LEU A 248 -9.62 13.81 -13.95
N ILE A 249 -8.69 13.47 -13.06
CA ILE A 249 -8.63 12.13 -12.46
C ILE A 249 -9.86 11.89 -11.57
N TRP A 250 -10.29 12.89 -10.79
CA TRP A 250 -11.53 12.81 -10.00
C TRP A 250 -12.77 12.57 -10.87
N THR A 251 -12.83 13.15 -12.07
CA THR A 251 -13.91 12.88 -13.03
C THR A 251 -13.97 11.40 -13.42
N GLN A 252 -12.82 10.74 -13.55
CA GLN A 252 -12.78 9.29 -13.83
C GLN A 252 -13.27 8.48 -12.64
N VAL A 253 -12.82 8.82 -11.42
CA VAL A 253 -13.23 8.13 -10.18
C VAL A 253 -14.73 8.30 -9.94
N ASN A 254 -15.25 9.51 -10.11
CA ASN A 254 -16.65 9.85 -9.84
C ASN A 254 -17.63 9.27 -10.86
N ALA A 255 -17.13 8.72 -11.97
CA ALA A 255 -17.95 8.01 -12.92
C ALA A 255 -18.34 6.60 -12.44
N PHE A 256 -17.79 6.10 -11.33
CA PHE A 256 -18.05 4.74 -10.84
C PHE A 256 -18.98 4.68 -9.64
N ASP A 257 -19.68 3.54 -9.52
CA ASP A 257 -20.50 3.19 -8.38
C ASP A 257 -19.67 2.51 -7.28
N PHE A 258 -19.50 3.20 -6.16
CA PHE A 258 -18.79 2.69 -4.98
C PHE A 258 -19.70 2.04 -3.93
N SER A 259 -21.01 1.92 -4.18
CA SER A 259 -21.98 1.43 -3.20
C SER A 259 -21.64 0.05 -2.63
N ASN A 260 -21.04 -0.83 -3.44
CA ASN A 260 -20.60 -2.16 -3.06
C ASN A 260 -19.07 -2.35 -3.15
N PHE A 261 -18.31 -1.26 -3.32
CA PHE A 261 -16.86 -1.35 -3.49
C PHE A 261 -16.18 -1.55 -2.13
N ASP A 262 -15.28 -2.51 -2.08
CA ASP A 262 -14.53 -2.90 -0.88
C ASP A 262 -13.11 -3.36 -1.24
N GLY A 263 -12.35 -3.76 -0.22
CA GLY A 263 -11.00 -4.27 -0.43
C GLY A 263 -10.89 -5.48 -1.35
N SER A 264 -11.94 -6.32 -1.45
CA SER A 264 -11.92 -7.44 -2.40
C SER A 264 -11.96 -6.93 -3.84
N HIS A 265 -12.81 -5.94 -4.13
CA HIS A 265 -12.89 -5.34 -5.47
C HIS A 265 -11.58 -4.63 -5.84
N ALA A 266 -11.00 -3.88 -4.89
CA ALA A 266 -9.74 -3.19 -5.10
C ALA A 266 -8.59 -4.18 -5.42
N LEU A 267 -8.49 -5.28 -4.67
CA LEU A 267 -7.47 -6.31 -4.86
C LEU A 267 -7.66 -7.09 -6.16
N ASP A 268 -8.89 -7.55 -6.45
CA ASP A 268 -9.24 -8.20 -7.71
C ASP A 268 -8.81 -7.33 -8.91
N MET A 269 -9.19 -6.05 -8.87
CA MET A 269 -8.92 -5.08 -9.93
C MET A 269 -7.41 -4.82 -10.12
N VAL A 270 -6.69 -4.53 -9.04
CA VAL A 270 -5.28 -4.14 -9.11
C VAL A 270 -4.36 -5.32 -9.41
N MET A 271 -4.66 -6.52 -8.89
CA MET A 271 -3.91 -7.72 -9.25
C MET A 271 -4.15 -8.11 -10.70
N TRP A 272 -5.38 -7.97 -11.20
CA TRP A 272 -5.67 -8.18 -12.60
C TRP A 272 -4.92 -7.18 -13.49
N LEU A 273 -4.92 -5.88 -13.15
CA LEU A 273 -4.12 -4.88 -13.87
C LEU A 273 -2.61 -5.18 -13.82
N TYR A 274 -2.10 -5.68 -12.68
CA TYR A 274 -0.69 -6.06 -12.52
C TYR A 274 -0.28 -7.14 -13.51
N VAL A 275 -1.05 -8.23 -13.63
CA VAL A 275 -0.73 -9.34 -14.54
C VAL A 275 -1.04 -9.01 -16.00
N MET A 276 -1.89 -8.01 -16.23
CA MET A 276 -2.09 -7.41 -17.55
C MET A 276 -0.86 -6.59 -17.99
N LEU A 277 -0.02 -6.07 -17.11
CA LEU A 277 1.27 -5.49 -17.49
C LEU A 277 2.27 -6.58 -17.89
N LYS A 278 3.11 -6.27 -18.88
CA LYS A 278 4.15 -7.19 -19.37
C LYS A 278 5.42 -7.20 -18.52
N HIS A 279 5.47 -6.46 -17.42
CA HIS A 279 6.62 -6.33 -16.54
C HIS A 279 6.23 -6.22 -15.06
N ASN A 280 7.20 -6.40 -14.16
CA ASN A 280 7.00 -6.13 -12.74
C ASN A 280 7.05 -4.63 -12.47
N ASP A 281 5.88 -4.05 -12.24
CA ASP A 281 5.69 -2.63 -11.98
C ASP A 281 5.63 -2.33 -10.48
N PHE A 282 6.60 -1.54 -10.02
CA PHE A 282 6.72 -1.13 -8.61
C PHE A 282 5.49 -0.35 -8.10
N ILE A 283 4.86 0.46 -8.94
CA ILE A 283 3.73 1.31 -8.57
C ILE A 283 2.46 0.49 -8.40
N ILE A 284 2.20 -0.46 -9.30
CA ILE A 284 1.04 -1.34 -9.15
C ILE A 284 1.18 -2.24 -7.91
N LEU A 285 2.40 -2.64 -7.53
CA LEU A 285 2.61 -3.34 -6.25
C LEU A 285 2.29 -2.47 -5.03
N HIS A 286 2.55 -1.16 -5.08
CA HIS A 286 2.10 -0.24 -4.04
C HIS A 286 0.57 -0.16 -3.98
N ALA A 287 -0.09 -0.08 -5.13
CA ALA A 287 -1.55 -0.11 -5.19
C ALA A 287 -2.12 -1.42 -4.60
N ALA A 288 -1.53 -2.58 -4.91
CA ALA A 288 -1.94 -3.88 -4.33
C ALA A 288 -1.74 -3.94 -2.81
N THR A 289 -0.55 -3.59 -2.32
CA THR A 289 -0.23 -3.66 -0.89
C THR A 289 -1.01 -2.64 -0.06
N SER A 290 -1.26 -1.44 -0.60
CA SER A 290 -2.11 -0.44 0.04
C SER A 290 -3.59 -0.82 0.03
N ALA A 291 -4.10 -1.45 -1.02
CA ALA A 291 -5.46 -1.99 -1.04
C ALA A 291 -5.64 -3.06 0.04
N TRP A 292 -4.70 -4.00 0.13
CA TRP A 292 -4.72 -5.00 1.20
C TRP A 292 -4.68 -4.34 2.58
N SER A 293 -3.86 -3.31 2.74
CA SER A 293 -3.71 -2.59 4.01
C SER A 293 -4.98 -1.84 4.42
N LEU A 294 -5.65 -1.16 3.49
CA LEU A 294 -6.94 -0.51 3.75
C LEU A 294 -8.05 -1.53 3.99
N GLN A 295 -8.01 -2.70 3.33
CA GLN A 295 -8.94 -3.81 3.59
C GLN A 295 -8.86 -4.28 5.05
N GLN A 296 -7.69 -4.23 5.69
CA GLN A 296 -7.56 -4.61 7.11
C GLN A 296 -8.26 -3.65 8.05
N LEU A 297 -8.63 -2.44 7.59
CA LEU A 297 -9.11 -1.34 8.42
C LEU A 297 -10.52 -0.88 8.05
N GLU A 298 -11.02 -1.23 6.86
CA GLU A 298 -12.28 -0.71 6.34
C GLU A 298 -13.51 -1.10 7.18
N HIS A 299 -13.44 -2.16 7.99
CA HIS A 299 -14.51 -2.56 8.91
C HIS A 299 -14.65 -1.62 10.10
N LEU A 300 -13.65 -0.77 10.35
CA LEU A 300 -13.64 0.26 11.39
C LEU A 300 -14.22 1.59 10.88
N LEU A 301 -14.48 1.72 9.58
CA LEU A 301 -15.01 2.92 8.97
C LEU A 301 -16.54 2.88 8.89
N SER A 302 -17.18 4.05 8.98
CA SER A 302 -18.58 4.18 8.61
C SER A 302 -18.77 3.85 7.12
N PRO A 303 -19.96 3.43 6.65
CA PRO A 303 -20.18 3.16 5.23
C PRO A 303 -19.82 4.35 4.32
N SER A 304 -20.07 5.59 4.79
CA SER A 304 -19.73 6.82 4.07
C SER A 304 -18.21 7.02 3.99
N ASP A 305 -17.50 6.84 5.10
CA ASP A 305 -16.05 7.03 5.14
C ASP A 305 -15.30 5.91 4.42
N LYS A 306 -15.82 4.67 4.47
CA LYS A 306 -15.33 3.56 3.64
C LYS A 306 -15.40 3.90 2.15
N ALA A 307 -16.55 4.39 1.68
CA ALA A 307 -16.71 4.78 0.29
C ALA A 307 -15.75 5.92 -0.10
N LYS A 308 -15.58 6.93 0.76
CA LYS A 308 -14.61 8.02 0.54
C LYS A 308 -13.17 7.51 0.51
N ALA A 309 -12.77 6.66 1.46
CA ALA A 309 -11.43 6.10 1.53
C ALA A 309 -11.07 5.32 0.26
N TRP A 310 -11.99 4.50 -0.26
CA TRP A 310 -11.77 3.76 -1.50
C TRP A 310 -11.73 4.64 -2.75
N ARG A 311 -12.51 5.72 -2.77
CA ARG A 311 -12.46 6.73 -3.85
C ARG A 311 -11.12 7.47 -3.86
N VAL A 312 -10.64 7.88 -2.68
CA VAL A 312 -9.32 8.47 -2.54
C VAL A 312 -8.24 7.47 -2.96
N TRP A 313 -8.29 6.22 -2.47
CA TRP A 313 -7.35 5.18 -2.87
C TRP A 313 -7.31 4.98 -4.40
N LEU A 314 -8.46 4.91 -5.07
CA LEU A 314 -8.50 4.77 -6.53
C LEU A 314 -7.88 5.99 -7.23
N HIS A 315 -8.16 7.21 -6.76
CA HIS A 315 -7.55 8.42 -7.30
C HIS A 315 -6.02 8.39 -7.18
N VAL A 316 -5.51 8.01 -6.01
CA VAL A 316 -4.06 7.87 -5.77
C VAL A 316 -3.45 6.81 -6.68
N ALA A 317 -4.10 5.65 -6.82
CA ALA A 317 -3.63 4.57 -7.70
C ALA A 317 -3.57 5.01 -9.17
N LEU A 318 -4.59 5.72 -9.67
CA LEU A 318 -4.60 6.29 -11.02
C LEU A 318 -3.54 7.37 -11.20
N SER A 319 -3.35 8.24 -10.21
CA SER A 319 -2.31 9.28 -10.22
C SER A 319 -0.91 8.66 -10.30
N ALA A 320 -0.66 7.61 -9.50
CA ALA A 320 0.60 6.91 -9.52
C ALA A 320 0.82 6.15 -10.84
N LEU A 321 -0.22 5.58 -11.46
CA LEU A 321 -0.15 4.97 -12.79
C LEU A 321 0.23 5.99 -13.88
N VAL A 322 -0.30 7.22 -13.83
CA VAL A 322 0.13 8.29 -14.74
C VAL A 322 1.62 8.57 -14.54
N THR A 323 2.05 8.64 -13.28
CA THR A 323 3.45 8.88 -12.94
C THR A 323 4.36 7.75 -13.40
N SER A 324 3.95 6.47 -13.29
CA SER A 324 4.78 5.33 -13.69
C SER A 324 5.11 5.27 -15.18
N GLN A 325 4.30 5.95 -16.01
CA GLN A 325 4.37 5.91 -17.47
C GLN A 325 4.26 4.47 -18.05
N SER A 326 3.69 3.54 -17.29
CA SER A 326 3.49 2.15 -17.73
C SER A 326 2.30 2.06 -18.67
N ARG A 327 2.54 1.53 -19.88
CA ARG A 327 1.53 1.39 -20.95
C ARG A 327 1.60 0.06 -21.69
N ASP A 328 2.52 -0.81 -21.32
CA ASP A 328 2.72 -2.11 -21.95
C ASP A 328 1.75 -3.15 -21.37
N PHE A 329 0.46 -2.81 -21.37
CA PHE A 329 -0.60 -3.75 -21.08
C PHE A 329 -0.72 -4.79 -22.20
N ARG A 330 -1.18 -5.99 -21.85
CA ARG A 330 -1.57 -7.05 -22.78
C ARG A 330 -2.83 -6.61 -23.54
N GLU A 331 -2.90 -6.99 -24.81
CA GLU A 331 -4.08 -6.74 -25.65
C GLU A 331 -5.23 -7.68 -25.29
N GLU A 332 -4.90 -8.91 -24.91
CA GLU A 332 -5.88 -9.93 -24.51
C GLU A 332 -5.99 -10.02 -22.99
N ASP A 333 -7.24 -10.08 -22.50
CA ASP A 333 -7.54 -10.34 -21.10
C ASP A 333 -7.03 -11.72 -20.70
N ILE A 334 -6.17 -11.78 -19.68
CA ILE A 334 -5.60 -13.04 -19.21
C ILE A 334 -6.64 -14.04 -18.71
N CYS A 335 -7.84 -13.60 -18.32
CA CYS A 335 -8.93 -14.52 -17.94
C CYS A 335 -9.66 -15.12 -19.15
N SER A 336 -9.35 -14.66 -20.37
CA SER A 336 -9.90 -15.17 -21.62
C SER A 336 -8.96 -16.20 -22.30
N PRO A 337 -9.50 -17.17 -23.06
CA PRO A 337 -10.90 -17.59 -23.04
C PRO A 337 -11.26 -18.26 -21.69
N SER A 338 -12.52 -18.21 -21.29
CA SER A 338 -12.96 -18.80 -20.01
C SER A 338 -12.91 -20.33 -19.99
N ASP A 339 -13.01 -20.98 -21.15
CA ASP A 339 -13.24 -22.42 -21.26
C ASP A 339 -12.01 -23.26 -20.87
N ASP A 340 -10.82 -22.68 -20.85
CA ASP A 340 -9.57 -23.34 -20.46
C ASP A 340 -8.97 -22.83 -19.14
N LEU A 341 -9.67 -21.90 -18.46
CA LEU A 341 -9.16 -21.22 -17.27
C LEU A 341 -8.81 -22.20 -16.14
N GLU A 342 -9.66 -23.20 -15.89
CA GLU A 342 -9.40 -24.25 -14.89
C GLU A 342 -8.15 -25.08 -15.21
N ALA A 343 -7.92 -25.40 -16.49
CA ALA A 343 -6.74 -26.14 -16.93
C ALA A 343 -5.48 -25.29 -16.79
N ARG A 344 -5.55 -24.00 -17.10
CA ARG A 344 -4.46 -23.04 -16.93
C ARG A 344 -4.14 -22.78 -15.46
N LEU A 345 -5.16 -22.66 -14.61
CA LEU A 345 -5.00 -22.59 -13.16
C LEU A 345 -4.34 -23.85 -12.60
N ALA A 346 -4.77 -25.04 -13.04
CA ALA A 346 -4.17 -26.31 -12.62
C ALA A 346 -2.69 -26.45 -13.06
N ALA A 347 -2.26 -25.76 -14.11
CA ALA A 347 -0.88 -25.72 -14.56
C ALA A 347 0.01 -24.75 -13.74
N LEU A 348 -0.59 -23.83 -12.97
CA LEU A 348 0.16 -22.93 -12.10
C LEU A 348 0.65 -23.65 -10.84
N PRO A 349 1.80 -23.24 -10.27
CA PRO A 349 2.25 -23.78 -8.99
C PRO A 349 1.18 -23.58 -7.89
N SER A 350 1.12 -24.54 -6.96
CA SER A 350 0.29 -24.43 -5.75
C SER A 350 0.82 -23.34 -4.80
N TRP A 351 -0.04 -22.83 -3.91
CA TRP A 351 0.35 -21.85 -2.89
C TRP A 351 1.56 -22.29 -2.04
N PRO A 352 1.65 -23.55 -1.53
CA PRO A 352 2.87 -24.02 -0.88
C PRO A 352 4.13 -23.93 -1.76
N GLN A 353 4.03 -24.26 -3.05
CA GLN A 353 5.16 -24.15 -3.98
C GLN A 353 5.54 -22.69 -4.27
N LEU A 354 4.57 -21.78 -4.34
CA LEU A 354 4.82 -20.34 -4.51
C LEU A 354 5.51 -19.75 -3.28
N ARG A 355 5.07 -20.10 -2.07
CA ARG A 355 5.73 -19.73 -0.81
C ARG A 355 7.17 -20.23 -0.77
N GLU A 356 7.39 -21.51 -1.05
CA GLU A 356 8.72 -22.10 -1.08
C GLU A 356 9.63 -21.38 -2.09
N LYS A 357 9.12 -21.13 -3.31
CA LYS A 357 9.85 -20.37 -4.34
C LYS A 357 10.23 -18.96 -3.88
N ALA A 358 9.30 -18.22 -3.28
CA ALA A 358 9.56 -16.87 -2.79
C ALA A 358 10.63 -16.86 -1.68
N LEU A 359 10.50 -17.75 -0.70
CA LEU A 359 11.45 -17.84 0.42
C LEU A 359 12.84 -18.35 0.01
N ALA A 360 12.90 -19.18 -1.03
CA ALA A 360 14.14 -19.73 -1.59
C ALA A 360 14.87 -18.78 -2.55
N LEU A 361 14.33 -17.60 -2.85
CA LEU A 361 15.03 -16.62 -3.68
C LEU A 361 16.40 -16.28 -3.07
N PRO A 362 17.49 -16.34 -3.86
CA PRO A 362 18.83 -16.10 -3.36
C PRO A 362 19.05 -14.63 -3.00
N GLY A 363 19.90 -14.40 -2.01
CA GLY A 363 20.19 -13.05 -1.50
C GLY A 363 18.99 -12.42 -0.79
N PHE A 364 18.84 -11.12 -0.97
CA PHE A 364 17.79 -10.30 -0.38
C PHE A 364 17.01 -9.64 -1.52
N PRO A 365 16.01 -10.34 -2.10
CA PRO A 365 15.19 -9.75 -3.14
C PRO A 365 14.44 -8.53 -2.58
N ASP A 366 13.97 -7.68 -3.48
CA ASP A 366 13.10 -6.57 -3.14
C ASP A 366 11.89 -7.06 -2.31
N GLU A 367 11.59 -6.37 -1.21
CA GLU A 367 10.55 -6.79 -0.27
C GLU A 367 9.15 -6.86 -0.87
N HIS A 368 8.91 -6.14 -1.98
CA HIS A 368 7.65 -6.23 -2.71
C HIS A 368 7.37 -7.64 -3.23
N VAL A 369 8.40 -8.47 -3.44
CA VAL A 369 8.22 -9.88 -3.80
C VAL A 369 7.49 -10.62 -2.68
N TYR A 370 7.95 -10.49 -1.43
CA TYR A 370 7.33 -11.16 -0.29
C TYR A 370 5.92 -10.64 -0.03
N LYS A 371 5.75 -9.31 -0.03
CA LYS A 371 4.45 -8.67 0.18
C LYS A 371 3.44 -9.12 -0.88
N MET A 372 3.81 -9.13 -2.15
CA MET A 372 2.87 -9.50 -3.21
C MET A 372 2.46 -10.97 -3.16
N VAL A 373 3.39 -11.89 -2.86
CA VAL A 373 3.03 -13.32 -2.70
C VAL A 373 2.10 -13.50 -1.50
N GLN A 374 2.37 -12.83 -0.37
CA GLN A 374 1.53 -12.88 0.82
C GLN A 374 0.12 -12.33 0.55
N VAL A 375 0.03 -11.11 0.00
CA VAL A 375 -1.24 -10.47 -0.33
C VAL A 375 -2.05 -11.30 -1.33
N ALA A 376 -1.39 -11.87 -2.35
CA ALA A 376 -2.06 -12.72 -3.34
C ALA A 376 -2.60 -14.03 -2.73
N GLU A 377 -1.82 -14.70 -1.87
CA GLU A 377 -2.23 -15.94 -1.20
C GLU A 377 -3.41 -15.70 -0.26
N GLU A 378 -3.35 -14.65 0.57
CA GLU A 378 -4.46 -14.31 1.47
C GLU A 378 -5.73 -13.94 0.70
N HIS A 379 -5.60 -13.12 -0.35
CA HIS A 379 -6.73 -12.70 -1.16
C HIS A 379 -7.41 -13.88 -1.88
N ALA A 380 -6.63 -14.82 -2.43
CA ALA A 380 -7.18 -16.02 -3.08
C ALA A 380 -7.90 -16.96 -2.12
N ASN A 381 -7.44 -17.03 -0.85
CA ASN A 381 -8.01 -17.92 0.17
C ASN A 381 -9.12 -17.27 1.00
N ALA A 382 -9.31 -15.95 0.91
CA ALA A 382 -10.35 -15.24 1.62
C ALA A 382 -11.75 -15.59 1.11
N LYS A 383 -12.71 -15.63 2.04
CA LYS A 383 -14.11 -15.95 1.73
C LYS A 383 -14.89 -14.65 1.57
N TYR A 384 -15.12 -14.25 0.32
CA TYR A 384 -15.91 -13.08 -0.02
C TYR A 384 -17.35 -13.44 -0.39
N ASN A 385 -18.24 -12.46 -0.28
CA ASN A 385 -19.60 -12.59 -0.77
C ASN A 385 -19.62 -12.33 -2.29
N ASN A 386 -19.74 -13.39 -3.09
CA ASN A 386 -19.55 -13.35 -4.55
C ASN A 386 -20.72 -12.74 -5.36
N VAL A 387 -21.70 -12.11 -4.72
CA VAL A 387 -22.93 -11.66 -5.41
C VAL A 387 -22.65 -10.58 -6.46
N ASN A 388 -21.55 -9.83 -6.37
CA ASN A 388 -21.15 -8.78 -7.34
C ASN A 388 -19.62 -8.68 -7.54
N SER A 389 -18.87 -9.78 -7.42
CA SER A 389 -17.39 -9.74 -7.45
C SER A 389 -16.80 -9.37 -8.81
N PHE A 390 -15.72 -8.58 -8.83
CA PHE A 390 -14.98 -8.21 -10.05
C PHE A 390 -14.37 -9.44 -10.76
N LEU A 391 -13.84 -10.39 -9.99
CA LEU A 391 -13.45 -11.73 -10.47
C LEU A 391 -14.33 -12.81 -9.83
N SER A 392 -14.65 -13.86 -10.59
CA SER A 392 -15.11 -15.12 -10.01
C SER A 392 -14.02 -15.75 -9.12
N THR A 393 -14.39 -16.72 -8.27
CA THR A 393 -13.43 -17.41 -7.40
C THR A 393 -12.27 -18.06 -8.18
N THR A 394 -12.57 -18.73 -9.30
CA THR A 394 -11.55 -19.36 -10.16
C THR A 394 -10.64 -18.31 -10.81
N GLU A 395 -11.23 -17.23 -11.35
CA GLU A 395 -10.45 -16.12 -11.92
C GLU A 395 -9.55 -15.47 -10.86
N ARG A 396 -10.03 -15.28 -9.63
CA ARG A 396 -9.24 -14.73 -8.52
C ARG A 396 -8.03 -15.58 -8.19
N ASP A 397 -8.19 -16.90 -8.02
CA ASP A 397 -7.05 -17.79 -7.75
C ASP A 397 -6.06 -17.79 -8.94
N PHE A 398 -6.58 -17.79 -10.17
CA PHE A 398 -5.74 -17.69 -11.37
C PHE A 398 -4.94 -16.39 -11.43
N VAL A 399 -5.59 -15.24 -11.26
CA VAL A 399 -4.97 -13.91 -11.25
C VAL A 399 -3.96 -13.81 -10.12
N ALA A 400 -4.32 -14.21 -8.90
CA ALA A 400 -3.46 -14.13 -7.72
C ALA A 400 -2.20 -15.00 -7.87
N ARG A 401 -2.34 -16.26 -8.32
CA ARG A 401 -1.16 -17.13 -8.58
C ARG A 401 -0.32 -16.63 -9.74
N THR A 402 -0.94 -16.08 -10.77
CA THR A 402 -0.23 -15.44 -11.89
C THR A 402 0.55 -14.22 -11.41
N ALA A 403 -0.01 -13.43 -10.49
CA ALA A 403 0.68 -12.30 -9.89
C ALA A 403 1.86 -12.75 -9.02
N ALA A 404 1.67 -13.77 -8.19
CA ALA A 404 2.72 -14.36 -7.35
C ALA A 404 3.87 -14.95 -8.19
N ILE A 405 3.59 -15.68 -9.28
CA ILE A 405 4.68 -16.20 -10.14
C ILE A 405 5.37 -15.06 -10.91
N THR A 406 4.63 -14.04 -11.34
CA THR A 406 5.16 -12.88 -12.07
C THR A 406 6.13 -12.09 -11.19
N VAL A 407 5.75 -11.80 -9.93
CA VAL A 407 6.62 -11.07 -8.99
C VAL A 407 7.90 -11.84 -8.64
N ILE A 408 7.84 -13.18 -8.61
CA ILE A 408 8.99 -14.05 -8.32
C ILE A 408 9.96 -14.15 -9.51
N THR A 409 9.43 -14.22 -10.74
CA THR A 409 10.21 -14.65 -11.92
C THR A 409 10.61 -13.53 -12.86
N THR A 410 9.91 -12.40 -12.83
CA THR A 410 10.16 -11.27 -13.72
C THR A 410 11.03 -10.22 -13.00
N PRO A 411 12.04 -9.63 -13.64
CA PRO A 411 12.77 -8.52 -13.04
C PRO A 411 11.91 -7.25 -13.01
N PHE A 412 12.12 -6.41 -12.00
CA PHE A 412 11.52 -5.08 -11.95
C PHE A 412 11.99 -4.23 -13.13
N LYS A 413 11.04 -3.56 -13.80
CA LYS A 413 11.39 -2.56 -14.80
C LYS A 413 12.05 -1.38 -14.08
N PRO A 414 13.25 -0.94 -14.51
CA PRO A 414 13.86 0.25 -13.91
C PRO A 414 12.91 1.43 -14.04
N LEU A 415 12.69 2.16 -12.95
CA LEU A 415 11.97 3.42 -13.00
C LEU A 415 12.76 4.37 -13.90
N THR A 416 12.20 4.72 -15.06
CA THR A 416 12.82 5.70 -15.95
C THR A 416 12.77 7.06 -15.27
N HIS A 417 13.93 7.60 -14.89
CA HIS A 417 14.01 9.00 -14.47
C HIS A 417 13.43 9.89 -15.58
N PRO A 418 12.74 10.99 -15.24
CA PRO A 418 12.39 11.98 -16.26
C PRO A 418 13.69 12.43 -16.96
N PRO A 419 13.64 12.70 -18.28
CA PRO A 419 14.78 13.28 -18.98
C PRO A 419 15.23 14.56 -18.24
N LYS A 420 16.55 14.70 -18.07
CA LYS A 420 17.19 15.84 -17.39
C LYS A 420 16.82 17.18 -18.01
#